data_AF-A0AAW5M5S5-F1
#
_entry.id   AF-A0AAW5M5S5-F1
#
_cell.length_a   1.000
_cell.length_b   1.000
_cell.length_c   1.000
_cell.angle_alpha   90.00
_cell.angle_beta   90.00
_cell.angle_gamma   90.00
#
_symmetry.space_group_name_H-M   'P 1'
#
loop_
_entity.id
_entity.type
_entity.pdbx_description
1 polymer ?
#
loop_
_entity_poly.entity_id
_entity_poly.type
_entity_poly.pdbx_seq_one_letter_code
_entity_poly.pdbx_strand_id
1 'polypeptide(L)'
;IAEMAGVTVPADTKILIGEGVKLCAEDEFAHEKLSPLLGMFRASSFENAVDMACDMVNIGGIGHTSGLYTDQDRNADRIKYFGDKMKTARILINTPSTQGGIGDLYNFAMAPSLTLGCGSWSGNSISENVGPKHLINKKTVAKRAENMLWHKLPKSIYFRRGSLPIALSDLEGKKRAMVVTDRFLFNNGYADELVSLLKAQNMEVEVFYEVEADPTLAVVRKGAEMANSFKPDVILALGGGSPMDAAKIMWVMYEHPNTAFEDLAMRFMDIRKRIYKFPKMGVKAELVCITTTSGTGSEVTPFAVVTDEVSGQKYPLADYELTPNMAIVDANLVMGMPKSLCAFGGIDAVTHAMEAYVSVLANEYSDGQALQALKMLKEYLPSSYQNGANDPIAREKVHNAATIAGIAFANAFLGVCHSMAHKLGAEFHIPHGLANALLISNVIRYNANDNPTKQTAFSQYDRPQARRRYAEVADHLGLTAASDRTAAKIEKLLTWLDELKATLGIPASIREAGVTEADFLAKVDQLAIEAFDDQCTGANPRYPLISELKQVLLDSYYGRPFTEAAPVTAAPVEAKVEGKKKSKA
;
A
#
# COMPACT_ATOMS: atom_id res chain seq x y z
N ILE A 1 41.87 -56.48 6.42
CA ILE A 1 42.47 -55.17 6.04
C ILE A 1 43.99 -55.23 6.19
N ALA A 2 44.53 -55.36 7.40
CA ALA A 2 45.98 -55.46 7.60
C ALA A 2 46.61 -56.59 6.76
N GLU A 3 46.03 -57.79 6.81
CA GLU A 3 46.47 -58.94 5.99
C GLU A 3 46.38 -58.66 4.47
N MET A 4 45.32 -57.98 4.01
CA MET A 4 45.17 -57.57 2.60
C MET A 4 46.25 -56.58 2.18
N ALA A 5 46.73 -55.76 3.12
CA ALA A 5 47.85 -54.84 2.90
C ALA A 5 49.22 -55.50 3.13
N GLY A 6 49.27 -56.81 3.41
CA GLY A 6 50.51 -57.54 3.68
C GLY A 6 51.15 -57.22 5.04
N VAL A 7 50.38 -56.68 6.00
CA VAL A 7 50.85 -56.29 7.33
C VAL A 7 50.20 -57.17 8.40
N THR A 8 50.98 -57.64 9.37
CA THR A 8 50.47 -58.37 10.54
C THR A 8 50.33 -57.43 11.72
N VAL A 9 49.19 -57.47 12.40
CA VAL A 9 48.90 -56.70 13.62
C VAL A 9 48.31 -57.63 14.68
N PRO A 10 48.38 -57.27 15.98
CA PRO A 10 47.69 -58.02 17.05
C PRO A 10 46.20 -58.20 16.74
N ALA A 11 45.65 -59.38 17.06
CA ALA A 11 44.26 -59.73 16.73
C ALA A 11 43.21 -58.88 17.47
N ASP A 12 43.59 -58.26 18.59
CA ASP A 12 42.79 -57.33 19.39
C ASP A 12 42.90 -55.86 18.93
N THR A 13 43.63 -55.60 17.83
CA THR A 13 43.74 -54.26 17.22
C THR A 13 42.38 -53.79 16.70
N LYS A 14 41.88 -52.68 17.25
CA LYS A 14 40.54 -52.15 16.94
C LYS A 14 40.52 -51.21 15.73
N ILE A 15 41.57 -50.42 15.55
CA ILE A 15 41.67 -49.37 14.52
C ILE A 15 43.11 -49.37 13.99
N LEU A 16 43.24 -49.19 12.68
CA LEU A 16 44.50 -48.87 12.01
C LEU A 16 44.52 -47.37 11.72
N ILE A 17 45.58 -46.67 12.12
CA ILE A 17 45.72 -45.22 11.88
C ILE A 17 46.87 -45.00 10.92
N GLY A 18 46.61 -44.33 9.80
CA GLY A 18 47.63 -43.87 8.86
C GLY A 18 47.78 -42.35 8.96
N GLU A 19 49.01 -41.86 9.11
CA GLU A 19 49.29 -40.42 9.02
C GLU A 19 49.32 -40.00 7.54
N GLY A 20 48.42 -39.12 7.14
CA GLY A 20 48.34 -38.62 5.77
C GLY A 20 49.51 -37.68 5.46
N VAL A 21 50.06 -37.79 4.25
CA VAL A 21 51.25 -37.01 3.85
C VAL A 21 50.85 -35.62 3.40
N LYS A 22 49.75 -35.51 2.64
CA LYS A 22 49.21 -34.24 2.16
C LYS A 22 47.71 -34.42 1.89
N LEU A 23 46.89 -33.53 2.45
CA LEU A 23 45.45 -33.58 2.18
C LEU A 23 45.16 -33.18 0.73
N CYS A 24 44.84 -34.16 -0.11
CA CYS A 24 44.36 -33.97 -1.47
C CYS A 24 43.53 -35.19 -1.92
N ALA A 25 42.87 -35.06 -3.08
CA ALA A 25 42.03 -36.13 -3.62
C ALA A 25 42.84 -37.38 -4.03
N GLU A 26 44.15 -37.27 -4.20
CA GLU A 26 45.04 -38.39 -4.50
C GLU A 26 45.49 -39.17 -3.24
N ASP A 27 45.29 -38.62 -2.04
CA ASP A 27 45.59 -39.31 -0.78
C ASP A 27 44.39 -40.19 -0.38
N GLU A 28 44.53 -41.50 -0.51
CA GLU A 28 43.51 -42.49 -0.13
C GLU A 28 43.09 -42.40 1.35
N PHE A 29 43.95 -41.84 2.22
CA PHE A 29 43.60 -41.59 3.62
C PHE A 29 42.61 -40.42 3.81
N ALA A 30 42.41 -39.57 2.80
CA ALA A 30 41.44 -38.47 2.81
C ALA A 30 40.01 -38.87 2.38
N HIS A 31 39.86 -40.00 1.68
CA HIS A 31 38.56 -40.47 1.19
C HIS A 31 37.68 -41.14 2.24
N GLU A 32 36.39 -41.28 1.94
CA GLU A 32 35.49 -42.07 2.77
C GLU A 32 35.90 -43.55 2.75
N LYS A 33 36.06 -44.13 3.95
CA LYS A 33 36.43 -45.53 4.14
C LYS A 33 35.49 -46.13 5.17
N LEU A 34 34.66 -47.07 4.75
CA LEU A 34 33.70 -47.77 5.63
C LEU A 34 34.34 -48.88 6.47
N SER A 35 35.65 -48.79 6.68
CA SER A 35 36.46 -49.81 7.35
C SER A 35 37.13 -49.21 8.60
N PRO A 36 37.62 -50.01 9.57
CA PRO A 36 38.34 -49.52 10.75
C PRO A 36 39.75 -48.93 10.46
N LEU A 37 39.88 -48.16 9.37
CA LEU A 37 41.08 -47.44 8.95
C LEU A 37 40.82 -45.94 9.06
N LEU A 38 41.61 -45.23 9.87
CA LEU A 38 41.48 -43.79 10.12
C LEU A 38 42.65 -43.03 9.52
N GLY A 39 42.36 -41.99 8.73
CA GLY A 39 43.35 -41.01 8.30
C GLY A 39 43.58 -39.98 9.40
N MET A 40 44.84 -39.73 9.77
CA MET A 40 45.24 -38.70 10.73
C MET A 40 46.05 -37.63 10.01
N PHE A 41 45.62 -36.38 10.08
CA PHE A 41 46.30 -35.24 9.46
C PHE A 41 46.73 -34.24 10.52
N ARG A 42 47.90 -33.64 10.32
CA ARG A 42 48.48 -32.67 11.26
C ARG A 42 48.26 -31.25 10.78
N ALA A 43 47.71 -30.42 11.66
CA ALA A 43 47.51 -28.98 11.45
C ALA A 43 48.34 -28.16 12.44
N SER A 44 48.67 -26.92 12.07
CA SER A 44 49.48 -26.00 12.91
C SER A 44 48.65 -25.18 13.88
N SER A 45 47.36 -24.99 13.61
CA SER A 45 46.39 -24.29 14.47
C SER A 45 44.99 -24.90 14.32
N PHE A 46 44.05 -24.44 15.15
CA PHE A 46 42.65 -24.85 15.04
C PHE A 46 42.05 -24.41 13.70
N GLU A 47 42.27 -23.17 13.28
CA GLU A 47 41.76 -22.61 12.03
C GLU A 47 42.28 -23.39 10.83
N ASN A 48 43.58 -23.69 10.82
CA ASN A 48 44.18 -24.53 9.80
C ASN A 48 43.57 -25.95 9.79
N ALA A 49 43.27 -26.53 10.95
CA ALA A 49 42.59 -27.81 11.04
C ALA A 49 41.17 -27.76 10.48
N VAL A 50 40.42 -26.68 10.74
CA VAL A 50 39.06 -26.49 10.19
C VAL A 50 39.11 -26.32 8.67
N ASP A 51 40.05 -25.54 8.14
CA ASP A 51 40.20 -25.36 6.69
C ASP A 51 40.53 -26.71 6.00
N MET A 52 41.46 -27.47 6.57
CA MET A 52 41.77 -28.83 6.09
C MET A 52 40.55 -29.75 6.17
N ALA A 53 39.81 -29.72 7.27
CA ALA A 53 38.63 -30.57 7.41
C ALA A 53 37.50 -30.15 6.45
N CYS A 54 37.36 -28.86 6.12
CA CYS A 54 36.46 -28.39 5.05
C CYS A 54 36.86 -28.98 3.69
N ASP A 55 38.14 -28.95 3.35
CA ASP A 55 38.65 -29.51 2.10
C ASP A 55 38.40 -31.02 2.03
N MET A 56 38.63 -31.74 3.13
CA MET A 56 38.36 -33.18 3.21
C MET A 56 36.88 -33.50 3.02
N VAL A 57 36.00 -32.76 3.69
CA VAL A 57 34.54 -32.92 3.52
C VAL A 57 34.13 -32.66 2.06
N ASN A 58 34.74 -31.70 1.37
CA ASN A 58 34.46 -31.43 -0.04
C ASN A 58 34.89 -32.56 -0.99
N ILE A 59 35.85 -33.41 -0.61
CA ILE A 59 36.32 -34.53 -1.47
C ILE A 59 35.24 -35.61 -1.61
N GLY A 60 34.53 -35.96 -0.53
CA GLY A 60 33.53 -37.03 -0.59
C GLY A 60 32.47 -37.05 0.51
N GLY A 61 32.58 -36.19 1.53
CA GLY A 61 31.67 -36.17 2.69
C GLY A 61 30.71 -34.98 2.72
N ILE A 62 30.60 -34.22 1.62
CA ILE A 62 29.98 -32.89 1.63
C ILE A 62 28.52 -32.98 2.09
N GLY A 63 28.13 -32.09 2.98
CA GLY A 63 26.76 -32.03 3.50
C GLY A 63 26.41 -33.10 4.53
N HIS A 64 27.20 -34.15 4.72
CA HIS A 64 26.85 -35.26 5.61
C HIS A 64 26.99 -34.90 7.09
N THR A 65 28.13 -35.18 7.73
CA THR A 65 28.31 -34.99 9.17
C THR A 65 29.76 -34.67 9.47
N SER A 66 30.02 -33.73 10.37
CA SER A 66 31.35 -33.44 10.91
C SER A 66 31.33 -33.51 12.44
N GLY A 67 32.49 -33.77 13.05
CA GLY A 67 32.65 -33.84 14.50
C GLY A 67 33.78 -32.93 15.00
N LEU A 68 33.58 -32.29 16.15
CA LEU A 68 34.57 -31.46 16.82
C LEU A 68 34.67 -31.88 18.29
N TYR A 69 35.89 -32.17 18.74
CA TYR A 69 36.19 -32.37 20.16
C TYR A 69 36.93 -31.15 20.71
N THR A 70 36.30 -30.43 21.63
CA THR A 70 36.81 -29.19 22.25
C THR A 70 36.12 -28.99 23.60
N ASP A 71 36.62 -28.10 24.47
CA ASP A 71 35.86 -27.71 25.67
C ASP A 71 34.56 -27.02 25.25
N GLN A 72 33.43 -27.71 25.42
CA GLN A 72 32.14 -27.26 24.90
C GLN A 72 31.58 -26.04 25.65
N ASP A 73 32.00 -25.86 26.90
CA ASP A 73 31.47 -24.84 27.80
C ASP A 73 32.34 -23.57 27.75
N ARG A 74 33.62 -23.70 27.40
CA ARG A 74 34.57 -22.57 27.37
C ARG A 74 34.95 -22.10 25.96
N ASN A 75 34.93 -22.97 24.95
CA ASN A 75 35.38 -22.64 23.59
C ASN A 75 34.20 -22.43 22.63
N ALA A 76 33.24 -21.59 23.00
CA ALA A 76 32.07 -21.29 22.19
C ALA A 76 32.45 -20.63 20.84
N ASP A 77 33.53 -19.86 20.82
CA ASP A 77 34.13 -19.25 19.64
C ASP A 77 34.58 -20.31 18.62
N ARG A 78 35.23 -21.39 19.07
CA ARG A 78 35.65 -22.51 18.22
C ARG A 78 34.47 -23.28 17.67
N ILE A 79 33.46 -23.54 18.49
CA ILE A 79 32.23 -24.21 18.05
C ILE A 79 31.52 -23.38 16.98
N LYS A 80 31.39 -22.07 17.20
CA LYS A 80 30.80 -21.16 16.22
C LYS A 80 31.62 -21.12 14.92
N TYR A 81 32.94 -21.00 15.03
CA TYR A 81 33.83 -20.96 13.87
C TYR A 81 33.72 -22.25 13.03
N PHE A 82 33.73 -23.41 13.68
CA PHE A 82 33.54 -24.71 13.03
C PHE A 82 32.14 -24.82 12.41
N GLY A 83 31.12 -24.36 13.14
CA GLY A 83 29.72 -24.25 12.72
C GLY A 83 29.53 -23.47 11.41
N ASP A 84 30.10 -22.28 11.36
CA ASP A 84 29.96 -21.35 10.24
C ASP A 84 30.76 -21.81 9.00
N LYS A 85 31.85 -22.56 9.20
CA LYS A 85 32.75 -23.01 8.12
C LYS A 85 32.34 -24.35 7.51
N MET A 86 31.92 -25.30 8.33
CA MET A 86 31.63 -26.67 7.89
C MET A 86 30.35 -26.76 7.07
N LYS A 87 30.48 -27.24 5.83
CA LYS A 87 29.34 -27.55 4.97
C LYS A 87 28.82 -28.95 5.24
N THR A 88 28.32 -29.19 6.46
CA THR A 88 27.70 -30.46 6.87
C THR A 88 26.40 -30.20 7.60
N ALA A 89 25.36 -30.99 7.31
CA ALA A 89 24.04 -30.80 7.93
C ALA A 89 24.02 -31.11 9.43
N ARG A 90 25.00 -31.89 9.93
CA ARG A 90 25.18 -32.21 11.35
C ARG A 90 26.59 -31.89 11.79
N ILE A 91 26.69 -31.18 12.90
CA ILE A 91 27.95 -30.82 13.55
C ILE A 91 27.89 -31.38 14.97
N LEU A 92 28.75 -32.34 15.24
CA LEU A 92 28.74 -33.14 16.46
C LEU A 92 29.83 -32.67 17.41
N ILE A 93 29.44 -32.00 18.49
CA ILE A 93 30.39 -31.52 19.51
C ILE A 93 30.56 -32.58 20.58
N ASN A 94 31.80 -33.00 20.85
CA ASN A 94 32.17 -33.98 21.88
C ASN A 94 31.37 -35.30 21.85
N THR A 95 30.91 -35.71 20.67
CA THR A 95 30.11 -36.93 20.50
C THR A 95 30.68 -37.78 19.37
N PRO A 96 30.71 -39.12 19.54
CA PRO A 96 31.24 -40.00 18.51
C PRO A 96 30.35 -39.91 17.27
N SER A 97 30.93 -39.73 16.09
CA SER A 97 30.15 -39.43 14.87
C SER A 97 29.18 -40.54 14.47
N THR A 98 29.57 -41.81 14.65
CA THR A 98 28.75 -42.98 14.35
C THR A 98 27.45 -43.04 15.15
N GLN A 99 27.48 -42.74 16.46
CA GLN A 99 26.30 -42.77 17.34
C GLN A 99 25.65 -41.40 17.53
N GLY A 100 26.42 -40.32 17.43
CA GLY A 100 25.92 -38.96 17.56
C GLY A 100 25.09 -38.53 16.34
N GLY A 101 25.50 -38.94 15.14
CA GLY A 101 24.84 -38.56 13.88
C GLY A 101 23.45 -39.19 13.71
N ILE A 102 23.23 -40.38 14.28
CA ILE A 102 21.93 -41.04 14.24
C ILE A 102 20.89 -40.39 15.16
N GLY A 103 21.31 -39.57 16.13
CA GLY A 103 20.43 -38.86 17.05
C GLY A 103 20.01 -39.66 18.30
N ASP A 104 19.44 -38.95 19.28
CA ASP A 104 18.77 -39.46 20.52
C ASP A 104 19.65 -40.20 21.55
N LEU A 105 20.89 -40.61 21.20
CA LEU A 105 21.81 -41.27 22.14
C LEU A 105 22.67 -40.30 22.94
N TYR A 106 23.22 -39.28 22.28
CA TYR A 106 24.10 -38.27 22.88
C TYR A 106 23.53 -36.85 22.78
N ASN A 107 22.36 -36.72 22.17
CA ASN A 107 21.69 -35.46 21.90
C ASN A 107 20.18 -35.71 21.83
N PHE A 108 19.36 -34.88 22.48
CA PHE A 108 17.91 -35.13 22.60
C PHE A 108 17.07 -34.42 21.53
N ALA A 109 17.67 -33.44 20.83
CA ALA A 109 16.95 -32.59 19.87
C ALA A 109 17.09 -33.06 18.41
N MET A 110 18.04 -33.94 18.09
CA MET A 110 18.15 -34.48 16.73
C MET A 110 17.27 -35.72 16.60
N ALA A 111 16.46 -35.74 15.54
CA ALA A 111 15.56 -36.84 15.27
C ALA A 111 16.34 -38.15 15.03
N PRO A 112 15.97 -39.25 15.70
CA PRO A 112 16.63 -40.54 15.49
C PRO A 112 16.39 -41.04 14.05
N SER A 113 17.46 -41.33 13.30
CA SER A 113 17.38 -41.89 11.95
C SER A 113 18.70 -42.51 11.49
N LEU A 114 18.60 -43.51 10.61
CA LEU A 114 19.74 -44.04 9.84
C LEU A 114 19.81 -43.45 8.43
N THR A 115 18.75 -42.76 8.00
CA THR A 115 18.71 -42.07 6.71
C THR A 115 18.98 -40.60 6.96
N LEU A 116 20.25 -40.21 6.80
CA LEU A 116 20.73 -38.88 7.14
C LEU A 116 20.74 -38.01 5.87
N GLY A 117 19.88 -37.00 5.82
CA GLY A 117 19.85 -36.06 4.71
C GLY A 117 21.10 -35.18 4.70
N CYS A 118 21.82 -35.16 3.59
CA CYS A 118 23.07 -34.39 3.42
C CYS A 118 22.84 -32.99 2.85
N GLY A 119 21.59 -32.58 2.63
CA GLY A 119 21.25 -31.31 2.02
C GLY A 119 21.69 -31.21 0.55
N SER A 120 21.40 -30.05 -0.05
CA SER A 120 21.58 -29.82 -1.49
C SER A 120 23.05 -29.90 -1.91
N TRP A 121 23.99 -29.73 -0.98
CA TRP A 121 25.41 -29.91 -1.21
C TRP A 121 25.78 -31.29 -1.77
N SER A 122 25.05 -32.34 -1.37
CA SER A 122 25.28 -33.72 -1.82
C SER A 122 24.18 -34.23 -2.76
N GLY A 123 23.37 -33.33 -3.34
CA GLY A 123 22.35 -33.68 -4.33
C GLY A 123 21.00 -34.17 -3.78
N ASN A 124 20.69 -33.97 -2.49
CA ASN A 124 19.36 -34.25 -1.93
C ASN A 124 18.73 -33.00 -1.30
N SER A 125 17.40 -32.88 -1.27
CA SER A 125 16.72 -31.66 -0.77
C SER A 125 16.41 -31.71 0.73
N ILE A 126 16.99 -32.65 1.48
CA ILE A 126 16.71 -32.87 2.91
C ILE A 126 18.00 -32.61 3.69
N SER A 127 18.04 -31.54 4.49
CA SER A 127 19.20 -31.17 5.32
C SER A 127 19.03 -31.60 6.78
N GLU A 128 18.31 -32.70 7.02
CA GLU A 128 17.99 -33.19 8.35
C GLU A 128 17.93 -34.72 8.40
N ASN A 129 17.81 -35.29 9.60
CA ASN A 129 17.58 -36.72 9.78
C ASN A 129 16.18 -37.08 9.26
N VAL A 130 16.11 -37.99 8.28
CA VAL A 130 14.85 -38.33 7.63
C VAL A 130 13.96 -39.05 8.63
N GLY A 131 12.86 -38.40 9.01
CA GLY A 131 11.77 -38.99 9.80
C GLY A 131 10.43 -39.09 9.04
N PRO A 132 9.37 -39.56 9.71
CA PRO A 132 8.05 -39.79 9.11
C PRO A 132 7.44 -38.55 8.43
N LYS A 133 7.77 -37.34 8.88
CA LYS A 133 7.24 -36.09 8.29
C LYS A 133 7.57 -35.92 6.80
N HIS A 134 8.64 -36.56 6.31
CA HIS A 134 9.05 -36.52 4.91
C HIS A 134 8.29 -37.52 4.03
N LEU A 135 7.63 -38.49 4.66
CA LEU A 135 6.87 -39.55 3.97
C LEU A 135 5.36 -39.25 3.96
N ILE A 136 4.94 -38.15 4.58
CA ILE A 136 3.54 -37.76 4.72
C ILE A 136 3.21 -36.67 3.70
N ASN A 137 2.20 -36.95 2.87
CA ASN A 137 1.56 -35.92 2.04
C ASN A 137 0.63 -35.07 2.92
N LYS A 138 1.09 -33.87 3.30
CA LYS A 138 0.23 -32.88 3.97
C LYS A 138 -0.68 -32.22 2.94
N LYS A 139 -2.00 -32.33 3.14
CA LYS A 139 -3.02 -31.60 2.38
C LYS A 139 -3.60 -30.46 3.23
N THR A 140 -3.76 -29.29 2.64
CA THR A 140 -4.34 -28.11 3.32
C THR A 140 -5.69 -27.77 2.69
N VAL A 141 -6.75 -27.79 3.49
CA VAL A 141 -8.08 -27.32 3.07
C VAL A 141 -8.16 -25.82 3.34
N ALA A 142 -8.02 -25.01 2.29
CA ALA A 142 -8.11 -23.55 2.38
C ALA A 142 -9.56 -23.09 2.14
N LYS A 143 -10.26 -22.71 3.21
CA LYS A 143 -11.61 -22.12 3.12
C LYS A 143 -11.52 -20.65 2.71
N ARG A 144 -12.56 -20.12 2.07
CA ARG A 144 -12.70 -18.67 1.85
C ARG A 144 -12.70 -17.96 3.19
N ALA A 145 -11.80 -16.99 3.36
CA ALA A 145 -11.82 -16.03 4.45
C ALA A 145 -12.00 -14.64 3.86
N GLU A 146 -12.95 -13.88 4.38
CA GLU A 146 -13.11 -12.48 4.03
C GLU A 146 -11.96 -11.68 4.61
N ASN A 147 -11.39 -10.79 3.80
CA ASN A 147 -10.27 -9.98 4.23
C ASN A 147 -10.75 -9.02 5.34
N MET A 148 -10.00 -8.96 6.43
CA MET A 148 -10.32 -8.08 7.54
C MET A 148 -10.23 -6.62 7.10
N LEU A 149 -11.32 -5.88 7.30
CA LEU A 149 -11.41 -4.43 7.10
C LEU A 149 -11.22 -3.66 8.42
N TRP A 150 -11.33 -2.35 8.34
CA TRP A 150 -11.16 -1.44 9.48
C TRP A 150 -11.97 -0.17 9.27
N HIS A 151 -12.17 0.55 10.37
CA HIS A 151 -12.70 1.91 10.36
C HIS A 151 -11.79 2.76 11.25
N LYS A 152 -10.77 3.37 10.62
CA LYS A 152 -9.72 4.14 11.28
C LYS A 152 -9.84 5.60 10.87
N LEU A 153 -9.81 6.48 11.87
CA LEU A 153 -10.00 7.92 11.74
C LEU A 153 -9.07 8.64 12.71
N PRO A 154 -8.90 9.97 12.58
CA PRO A 154 -8.32 10.78 13.64
C PRO A 154 -9.00 10.50 14.98
N LYS A 155 -8.22 10.56 16.06
CA LYS A 155 -8.72 10.30 17.41
C LYS A 155 -9.81 11.31 17.81
N SER A 156 -9.63 12.56 17.39
CA SER A 156 -10.54 13.66 17.67
C SER A 156 -10.93 14.36 16.37
N ILE A 157 -12.24 14.52 16.14
CA ILE A 157 -12.79 15.30 15.04
C ILE A 157 -13.73 16.35 15.64
N TYR A 158 -13.29 17.61 15.62
CA TYR A 158 -14.07 18.75 16.09
C TYR A 158 -14.72 19.46 14.91
N PHE A 159 -16.00 19.80 15.06
CA PHE A 159 -16.79 20.46 14.02
C PHE A 159 -17.76 21.45 14.67
N ARG A 160 -18.47 22.22 13.83
CA ARG A 160 -19.27 23.42 14.15
C ARG A 160 -18.50 24.72 14.01
N ARG A 161 -19.26 25.79 13.79
CA ARG A 161 -18.76 27.16 13.75
C ARG A 161 -18.18 27.57 15.10
N GLY A 162 -16.96 28.11 15.09
CA GLY A 162 -16.25 28.53 16.31
C GLY A 162 -15.61 27.37 17.07
N SER A 163 -15.47 26.20 16.44
CA SER A 163 -14.80 25.05 17.04
C SER A 163 -13.28 25.23 17.12
N LEU A 164 -12.67 26.06 16.25
CA LEU A 164 -11.22 26.27 16.23
C LEU A 164 -10.60 26.63 17.58
N PRO A 165 -10.99 27.73 18.27
CA PRO A 165 -10.38 28.10 19.55
C PRO A 165 -10.64 27.07 20.66
N ILE A 166 -11.77 26.36 20.61
CA ILE A 166 -12.14 25.35 21.60
C ILE A 166 -11.29 24.09 21.38
N ALA A 167 -11.14 23.63 20.14
CA ALA A 167 -10.34 22.45 19.82
C ALA A 167 -8.85 22.65 20.14
N LEU A 168 -8.34 23.87 19.96
CA LEU A 168 -6.95 24.18 20.31
C LEU A 168 -6.67 24.06 21.83
N SER A 169 -7.67 24.11 22.72
CA SER A 169 -7.41 23.89 24.15
C SER A 169 -6.94 22.47 24.46
N ASP A 170 -7.26 21.49 23.60
CA ASP A 170 -6.81 20.11 23.75
C ASP A 170 -5.31 19.92 23.44
N LEU A 171 -4.64 20.96 22.93
CA LEU A 171 -3.19 21.01 22.75
C LEU A 171 -2.45 21.46 24.02
N GLU A 172 -3.14 21.45 25.17
CA GLU A 172 -2.54 21.79 26.47
C GLU A 172 -1.25 20.99 26.71
N GLY A 173 -0.19 21.71 27.08
CA GLY A 173 1.13 21.14 27.33
C GLY A 173 2.09 21.18 26.14
N LYS A 174 1.59 21.38 24.91
CA LYS A 174 2.43 21.67 23.74
C LYS A 174 3.08 23.05 23.85
N LYS A 175 4.24 23.24 23.22
CA LYS A 175 5.09 24.44 23.36
C LYS A 175 5.52 25.04 22.02
N ARG A 176 5.58 24.26 20.95
CA ARG A 176 6.17 24.68 19.66
C ARG A 176 5.29 24.22 18.51
N ALA A 177 4.51 25.15 17.98
CA ALA A 177 3.62 24.91 16.85
C ALA A 177 4.26 25.32 15.53
N MET A 178 4.25 24.43 14.55
CA MET A 178 4.54 24.78 13.16
C MET A 178 3.22 24.80 12.37
N VAL A 179 2.86 25.96 11.81
CA VAL A 179 1.68 26.10 10.96
C VAL A 179 2.10 25.95 9.50
N VAL A 180 1.46 25.05 8.76
CA VAL A 180 1.67 24.82 7.33
C VAL A 180 0.43 25.30 6.57
N THR A 181 0.60 26.26 5.66
CA THR A 181 -0.49 26.88 4.92
C THR A 181 -0.03 27.37 3.54
N ASP A 182 -0.93 28.00 2.78
CA ASP A 182 -0.62 28.64 1.51
C ASP A 182 -0.51 30.17 1.64
N ARG A 183 0.03 30.82 0.61
CA ARG A 183 0.20 32.29 0.58
C ARG A 183 -1.13 33.04 0.68
N PHE A 184 -2.22 32.48 0.16
CA PHE A 184 -3.52 33.15 0.16
C PHE A 184 -4.07 33.26 1.58
N LEU A 185 -4.07 32.16 2.33
CA LEU A 185 -4.54 32.13 3.72
C LEU A 185 -3.64 32.96 4.64
N PHE A 186 -2.33 32.94 4.41
CA PHE A 186 -1.40 33.79 5.13
C PHE A 186 -1.67 35.28 4.88
N ASN A 187 -1.74 35.71 3.61
CA ASN A 187 -1.91 37.12 3.26
C ASN A 187 -3.30 37.68 3.62
N ASN A 188 -4.33 36.83 3.73
CA ASN A 188 -5.69 37.24 4.10
C ASN A 188 -5.96 37.11 5.62
N GLY A 189 -4.94 36.87 6.44
CA GLY A 189 -5.04 36.90 7.91
C GLY A 189 -5.68 35.67 8.55
N TYR A 190 -5.97 34.60 7.80
CA TYR A 190 -6.48 33.35 8.37
C TYR A 190 -5.42 32.68 9.28
N ALA A 191 -4.15 32.75 8.87
CA ALA A 191 -3.05 32.28 9.71
C ALA A 191 -2.85 33.14 10.96
N ASP A 192 -3.12 34.45 10.89
CA ASP A 192 -2.93 35.37 12.02
C ASP A 192 -3.87 35.08 13.18
N GLU A 193 -5.13 34.73 12.89
CA GLU A 193 -6.10 34.28 13.90
C GLU A 193 -5.57 33.03 14.62
N LEU A 194 -5.11 32.03 13.87
CA LEU A 194 -4.55 30.80 14.41
C LEU A 194 -3.28 31.06 15.25
N VAL A 195 -2.35 31.86 14.73
CA VAL A 195 -1.11 32.24 15.43
C VAL A 195 -1.43 32.97 16.74
N SER A 196 -2.42 33.86 16.73
CA SER A 196 -2.84 34.60 17.92
C SER A 196 -3.41 33.67 18.99
N LEU A 197 -4.23 32.69 18.60
CA LEU A 197 -4.78 31.68 19.51
C LEU A 197 -3.68 30.81 20.13
N LEU A 198 -2.72 30.35 19.31
CA LEU A 198 -1.59 29.53 19.79
C LEU A 198 -0.67 30.32 20.73
N LYS A 199 -0.37 31.59 20.41
CA LYS A 199 0.42 32.47 21.27
C LYS A 199 -0.27 32.77 22.60
N ALA A 200 -1.60 32.89 22.60
CA ALA A 200 -2.38 33.05 23.84
C ALA A 200 -2.26 31.81 24.77
N GLN A 201 -1.91 30.64 24.23
CA GLN A 201 -1.59 29.43 24.99
C GLN A 201 -0.10 29.30 25.34
N ASN A 202 0.71 30.35 25.16
CA ASN A 202 2.15 30.39 25.40
C ASN A 202 2.95 29.41 24.51
N MET A 203 2.54 29.25 23.25
CA MET A 203 3.29 28.48 22.26
C MET A 203 4.19 29.39 21.41
N GLU A 204 5.40 28.94 21.14
CA GLU A 204 6.23 29.46 20.05
C GLU A 204 5.61 29.00 18.73
N VAL A 205 5.49 29.90 17.75
CA VAL A 205 4.81 29.60 16.48
C VAL A 205 5.66 30.02 15.30
N GLU A 206 5.92 29.09 14.38
CA GLU A 206 6.50 29.35 13.06
C GLU A 206 5.49 29.01 11.97
N VAL A 207 5.47 29.80 10.89
CA VAL A 207 4.51 29.64 9.80
C VAL A 207 5.24 29.37 8.49
N PHE A 208 4.99 28.22 7.89
CA PHE A 208 5.39 27.86 6.54
C PHE A 208 4.23 28.08 5.58
N TYR A 209 4.33 29.10 4.73
CA TYR A 209 3.25 29.55 3.83
C TYR A 209 3.60 29.41 2.34
N GLU A 210 4.66 28.68 2.01
CA GLU A 210 5.14 28.50 0.63
C GLU A 210 4.47 27.32 -0.09
N VAL A 211 3.40 26.75 0.47
CA VAL A 211 2.65 25.69 -0.20
C VAL A 211 1.84 26.27 -1.36
N GLU A 212 1.98 25.65 -2.53
CA GLU A 212 1.24 25.98 -3.75
C GLU A 212 0.20 24.89 -4.06
N ALA A 213 -0.65 25.12 -5.07
CA ALA A 213 -1.51 24.07 -5.60
C ALA A 213 -0.63 22.93 -6.15
N ASP A 214 -1.03 21.67 -5.93
CA ASP A 214 -0.22 20.48 -6.27
C ASP A 214 1.21 20.51 -5.67
N PRO A 215 1.36 20.31 -4.35
CA PRO A 215 2.62 20.56 -3.65
C PRO A 215 3.76 19.69 -4.20
N THR A 216 4.94 20.30 -4.36
CA THR A 216 6.13 19.63 -4.89
C THR A 216 7.00 19.05 -3.77
N LEU A 217 7.84 18.07 -4.12
CA LEU A 217 8.75 17.46 -3.17
C LEU A 217 9.79 18.48 -2.65
N ALA A 218 10.22 19.43 -3.49
CA ALA A 218 11.07 20.55 -3.07
C ALA A 218 10.44 21.38 -1.94
N VAL A 219 9.17 21.77 -2.08
CA VAL A 219 8.44 22.56 -1.06
C VAL A 219 8.31 21.77 0.23
N VAL A 220 8.02 20.47 0.14
CA VAL A 220 7.94 19.57 1.28
C VAL A 220 9.29 19.45 2.00
N ARG A 221 10.41 19.30 1.27
CA ARG A 221 11.76 19.23 1.87
C ARG A 221 12.11 20.53 2.59
N LYS A 222 11.78 21.69 1.99
CA LYS A 222 12.00 23.00 2.63
C LYS A 222 11.19 23.16 3.91
N GLY A 223 9.94 22.71 3.92
CA GLY A 223 9.12 22.67 5.14
C GLY A 223 9.69 21.71 6.19
N ALA A 224 10.18 20.54 5.80
CA ALA A 224 10.82 19.59 6.70
C ALA A 224 12.14 20.14 7.29
N GLU A 225 12.93 20.91 6.53
CA GLU A 225 14.12 21.60 7.03
C GLU A 225 13.77 22.65 8.09
N MET A 226 12.70 23.42 7.85
CA MET A 226 12.14 24.34 8.86
C MET A 226 11.69 23.57 10.11
N ALA A 227 10.98 22.46 9.96
CA ALA A 227 10.56 21.62 11.07
C ALA A 227 11.75 21.06 11.85
N ASN A 228 12.80 20.59 11.18
CA ASN A 228 14.01 20.07 11.83
C ASN A 228 14.77 21.16 12.62
N SER A 229 14.77 22.39 12.12
CA SER A 229 15.40 23.54 12.78
C SER A 229 14.57 24.04 13.96
N PHE A 230 13.26 24.20 13.75
CA PHE A 230 12.34 24.71 14.76
C PHE A 230 11.96 23.66 15.81
N LYS A 231 11.99 22.37 15.49
CA LYS A 231 11.62 21.25 16.38
C LYS A 231 10.22 21.42 16.99
N PRO A 232 9.16 21.46 16.18
CA PRO A 232 7.79 21.53 16.68
C PRO A 232 7.41 20.27 17.46
N ASP A 233 6.53 20.42 18.44
CA ASP A 233 5.82 19.33 19.12
C ASP A 233 4.38 19.16 18.62
N VAL A 234 3.92 20.07 17.77
CA VAL A 234 2.70 19.97 16.98
C VAL A 234 2.85 20.68 15.62
N ILE A 235 2.33 20.04 14.57
CA ILE A 235 2.24 20.58 13.22
C ILE A 235 0.75 20.82 12.93
N LEU A 236 0.39 22.04 12.53
CA LEU A 236 -0.98 22.42 12.19
C LEU A 236 -1.07 22.72 10.69
N ALA A 237 -1.78 21.90 9.94
CA ALA A 237 -2.06 22.15 8.53
C ALA A 237 -3.34 22.98 8.40
N LEU A 238 -3.23 24.22 7.91
CA LEU A 238 -4.35 25.12 7.68
C LEU A 238 -4.56 25.29 6.17
N GLY A 239 -5.66 24.75 5.64
CA GLY A 239 -5.96 24.91 4.21
C GLY A 239 -6.83 23.81 3.61
N GLY A 240 -6.72 23.65 2.29
CA GLY A 240 -7.30 22.52 1.57
C GLY A 240 -6.34 21.33 1.45
N GLY A 241 -6.50 20.55 0.38
CA GLY A 241 -5.68 19.37 0.12
C GLY A 241 -4.18 19.67 0.08
N SER A 242 -3.74 20.72 -0.63
CA SER A 242 -2.31 20.98 -0.79
C SER A 242 -1.58 21.23 0.54
N PRO A 243 -2.02 22.13 1.45
CA PRO A 243 -1.34 22.29 2.73
C PRO A 243 -1.43 21.05 3.63
N MET A 244 -2.56 20.33 3.62
CA MET A 244 -2.72 19.12 4.43
C MET A 244 -1.82 17.98 3.96
N ASP A 245 -1.76 17.74 2.66
CA ASP A 245 -0.94 16.69 2.05
C ASP A 245 0.55 17.02 2.20
N ALA A 246 0.94 18.27 1.95
CA ALA A 246 2.30 18.73 2.18
C ALA A 246 2.72 18.58 3.65
N ALA A 247 1.87 18.97 4.60
CA ALA A 247 2.12 18.85 6.03
C ALA A 247 2.28 17.40 6.47
N LYS A 248 1.46 16.47 5.95
CA LYS A 248 1.59 15.03 6.22
C LYS A 248 2.97 14.49 5.81
N ILE A 249 3.48 14.89 4.65
CA ILE A 249 4.80 14.43 4.19
C ILE A 249 5.94 15.17 4.92
N MET A 250 5.80 16.47 5.19
CA MET A 250 6.73 17.21 6.05
C MET A 250 6.85 16.56 7.42
N TRP A 251 5.73 16.09 7.98
CA TRP A 251 5.68 15.37 9.26
C TRP A 251 6.48 14.06 9.20
N VAL A 252 6.34 13.26 8.13
CA VAL A 252 7.17 12.05 7.92
C VAL A 252 8.65 12.38 7.87
N MET A 253 9.04 13.37 7.08
CA MET A 253 10.44 13.77 6.93
C MET A 253 11.02 14.35 8.22
N TYR A 254 10.19 15.00 9.05
CA TYR A 254 10.58 15.50 10.36
C TYR A 254 10.76 14.37 11.38
N GLU A 255 9.80 13.44 11.46
CA GLU A 255 9.86 12.28 12.37
C GLU A 255 11.03 11.35 11.98
N HIS A 256 11.16 11.05 10.69
CA HIS A 256 12.07 10.03 10.15
C HIS A 256 12.87 10.56 8.94
N PRO A 257 13.87 11.43 9.15
CA PRO A 257 14.60 12.12 8.07
C PRO A 257 15.43 11.20 7.16
N ASN A 258 15.72 9.97 7.59
CA ASN A 258 16.46 8.98 6.82
C ASN A 258 15.58 8.16 5.87
N THR A 259 14.28 8.46 5.81
CA THR A 259 13.32 7.71 4.98
C THR A 259 13.42 8.18 3.53
N ALA A 260 13.70 7.26 2.62
CA ALA A 260 13.66 7.56 1.18
C ALA A 260 12.20 7.73 0.74
N PHE A 261 11.89 8.84 0.06
CA PHE A 261 10.54 9.15 -0.40
C PHE A 261 10.02 8.10 -1.40
N GLU A 262 10.89 7.59 -2.26
CA GLU A 262 10.56 6.55 -3.25
C GLU A 262 10.02 5.27 -2.59
N ASP A 263 10.58 4.89 -1.43
CA ASP A 263 10.12 3.71 -0.69
C ASP A 263 8.69 3.88 -0.14
N LEU A 264 8.34 5.11 0.25
CA LEU A 264 7.01 5.45 0.77
C LEU A 264 5.95 5.56 -0.33
N ALA A 265 6.39 5.92 -1.54
CA ALA A 265 5.54 6.12 -2.71
C ALA A 265 5.29 4.82 -3.51
N MET A 266 5.89 3.69 -3.11
CA MET A 266 5.66 2.40 -3.74
C MET A 266 4.18 1.98 -3.70
N ARG A 267 3.67 1.53 -4.85
CA ARG A 267 2.31 0.99 -5.00
C ARG A 267 2.15 -0.32 -4.26
N PHE A 268 0.92 -0.65 -3.89
CA PHE A 268 0.63 -1.84 -3.08
C PHE A 268 -0.73 -2.44 -3.44
N MET A 269 -0.81 -3.77 -3.38
CA MET A 269 -2.09 -4.48 -3.59
C MET A 269 -2.99 -4.43 -2.34
N ASP A 270 -2.39 -4.37 -1.15
CA ASP A 270 -3.07 -4.35 0.14
C ASP A 270 -2.29 -3.41 1.07
N ILE A 271 -2.97 -2.41 1.64
CA ILE A 271 -2.36 -1.37 2.48
C ILE A 271 -1.63 -1.94 3.71
N ARG A 272 -1.98 -3.15 4.15
CA ARG A 272 -1.31 -3.84 5.28
C ARG A 272 -0.17 -4.76 4.85
N LYS A 273 -0.20 -5.28 3.62
CA LYS A 273 0.82 -6.22 3.09
C LYS A 273 1.80 -5.50 2.17
N ARG A 274 2.34 -4.40 2.67
CA ARG A 274 3.32 -3.58 1.95
C ARG A 274 4.70 -4.19 2.02
N ILE A 275 5.48 -3.91 0.98
CA ILE A 275 6.93 -4.18 0.95
C ILE A 275 7.63 -3.26 1.96
N TYR A 276 7.27 -1.97 1.96
CA TYR A 276 7.77 -0.99 2.92
C TYR A 276 6.70 -0.65 3.97
N LYS A 277 7.04 -0.77 5.25
CA LYS A 277 6.15 -0.38 6.35
C LYS A 277 6.46 1.04 6.77
N PHE A 278 5.44 1.90 6.85
CA PHE A 278 5.61 3.22 7.42
C PHE A 278 6.15 3.11 8.86
N PRO A 279 7.13 3.97 9.22
CA PRO A 279 7.60 4.04 10.58
C PRO A 279 6.50 4.60 11.48
N LYS A 280 6.59 4.33 12.78
CA LYS A 280 5.61 4.83 13.76
C LYS A 280 5.66 6.37 13.79
N MET A 281 4.52 7.01 13.56
CA MET A 281 4.37 8.46 13.57
C MET A 281 3.85 8.98 14.91
N GLY A 282 3.91 10.30 15.14
CA GLY A 282 3.35 10.93 16.34
C GLY A 282 4.24 10.82 17.58
N VAL A 283 5.56 10.77 17.42
CA VAL A 283 6.52 10.67 18.53
C VAL A 283 7.16 12.03 18.80
N LYS A 284 7.67 12.71 17.78
CA LYS A 284 8.23 14.07 17.89
C LYS A 284 7.13 15.13 17.85
N ALA A 285 6.14 14.99 16.98
CA ALA A 285 5.05 15.96 16.84
C ALA A 285 3.71 15.28 16.55
N GLU A 286 2.62 15.90 17.01
CA GLU A 286 1.27 15.56 16.56
C GLU A 286 0.89 16.36 15.32
N LEU A 287 0.09 15.78 14.44
CA LEU A 287 -0.49 16.45 13.27
C LEU A 287 -1.94 16.84 13.54
N VAL A 288 -2.25 18.13 13.39
CA VAL A 288 -3.60 18.69 13.46
C VAL A 288 -3.97 19.25 12.09
N CYS A 289 -5.09 18.84 11.51
CA CYS A 289 -5.57 19.37 10.24
C CYS A 289 -6.79 20.28 10.44
N ILE A 290 -6.70 21.52 9.96
CA ILE A 290 -7.73 22.55 10.01
C ILE A 290 -8.15 22.86 8.57
N THR A 291 -9.29 22.32 8.16
CA THR A 291 -9.72 22.39 6.76
C THR A 291 -10.47 23.69 6.44
N THR A 292 -10.06 24.37 5.38
CA THR A 292 -10.68 25.60 4.86
C THR A 292 -11.33 25.39 3.47
N THR A 293 -11.42 24.14 3.02
CA THR A 293 -12.07 23.79 1.76
C THR A 293 -13.05 22.64 1.96
N SER A 294 -14.23 22.73 1.35
CA SER A 294 -15.28 21.72 1.50
C SER A 294 -15.25 20.70 0.36
N GLY A 295 -14.20 19.87 0.29
CA GLY A 295 -14.13 18.84 -0.74
C GLY A 295 -13.16 17.69 -0.47
N THR A 296 -11.91 18.03 -0.13
CA THR A 296 -10.82 17.04 -0.13
C THR A 296 -10.96 15.94 0.92
N GLY A 297 -11.51 16.25 2.10
CA GLY A 297 -11.58 15.31 3.23
C GLY A 297 -10.21 14.86 3.75
N SER A 298 -9.11 15.49 3.33
CA SER A 298 -7.74 15.09 3.68
C SER A 298 -7.52 15.12 5.20
N GLU A 299 -8.26 15.96 5.93
CA GLU A 299 -8.18 16.07 7.39
C GLU A 299 -8.54 14.77 8.15
N VAL A 300 -9.22 13.82 7.52
CA VAL A 300 -9.59 12.53 8.13
C VAL A 300 -8.99 11.31 7.43
N THR A 301 -8.18 11.51 6.38
CA THR A 301 -7.73 10.41 5.54
C THR A 301 -6.24 10.10 5.70
N PRO A 302 -5.83 8.85 5.39
CA PRO A 302 -4.43 8.45 5.34
C PRO A 302 -3.69 8.89 4.06
N PHE A 303 -4.32 9.68 3.19
CA PHE A 303 -3.79 10.02 1.87
C PHE A 303 -2.99 11.32 1.91
N ALA A 304 -1.94 11.38 1.09
CA ALA A 304 -1.23 12.60 0.76
C ALA A 304 -0.68 12.49 -0.67
N VAL A 305 -0.89 13.50 -1.49
CA VAL A 305 -0.35 13.56 -2.85
C VAL A 305 0.73 14.63 -2.93
N VAL A 306 1.91 14.24 -3.44
CA VAL A 306 3.01 15.16 -3.73
C VAL A 306 3.51 14.91 -5.14
N THR A 307 3.84 15.98 -5.85
CA THR A 307 4.42 15.92 -7.19
C THR A 307 5.94 15.95 -7.09
N ASP A 308 6.61 15.04 -7.79
CA ASP A 308 8.04 15.18 -8.04
C ASP A 308 8.25 16.12 -9.22
N GLU A 309 8.83 17.28 -8.93
CA GLU A 309 9.13 18.32 -9.93
C GLU A 309 10.11 17.87 -11.02
N VAL A 310 10.92 16.83 -10.78
CA VAL A 310 11.91 16.32 -11.75
C VAL A 310 11.26 15.42 -12.79
N SER A 311 10.47 14.46 -12.36
CA SER A 311 9.75 13.53 -13.26
C SER A 311 8.39 14.05 -13.71
N GLY A 312 7.82 15.05 -13.02
CA GLY A 312 6.44 15.50 -13.19
C GLY A 312 5.39 14.53 -12.60
N GLN A 313 5.83 13.42 -12.00
CA GLN A 313 4.93 12.37 -11.53
C GLN A 313 4.29 12.75 -10.19
N LYS A 314 2.96 12.61 -10.09
CA LYS A 314 2.23 12.65 -8.81
C LYS A 314 2.34 11.32 -8.09
N TYR A 315 2.84 11.35 -6.87
CA TYR A 315 2.96 10.20 -5.97
C TYR A 315 1.84 10.26 -4.92
N PRO A 316 0.77 9.45 -5.05
CA PRO A 316 -0.20 9.28 -3.98
C PRO A 316 0.38 8.35 -2.91
N LEU A 317 0.66 8.90 -1.73
CA LEU A 317 0.99 8.15 -0.54
C LEU A 317 -0.29 7.86 0.23
N ALA A 318 -0.38 6.67 0.79
CA ALA A 318 -1.52 6.26 1.60
C ALA A 318 -1.00 5.47 2.79
N ASP A 319 -1.13 5.91 4.04
CA ASP A 319 -0.88 5.04 5.19
C ASP A 319 -1.62 5.58 6.42
N TYR A 320 -2.16 4.71 7.26
CA TYR A 320 -2.87 5.18 8.47
C TYR A 320 -1.95 5.83 9.48
N GLU A 321 -0.63 5.64 9.38
CA GLU A 321 0.35 6.44 10.12
C GLU A 321 0.36 7.93 9.68
N LEU A 322 -0.19 8.27 8.50
CA LEU A 322 -0.37 9.65 8.02
C LEU A 322 -1.71 10.27 8.43
N THR A 323 -2.60 9.50 9.05
CA THR A 323 -3.89 10.03 9.51
C THR A 323 -3.63 11.10 10.58
N PRO A 324 -4.22 12.31 10.44
CA PRO A 324 -4.05 13.35 11.44
C PRO A 324 -4.44 12.87 12.84
N ASN A 325 -3.76 13.34 13.87
CA ASN A 325 -4.12 13.03 15.25
C ASN A 325 -5.44 13.70 15.63
N MET A 326 -5.66 14.92 15.12
CA MET A 326 -6.85 15.72 15.33
C MET A 326 -7.28 16.41 14.02
N ALA A 327 -8.59 16.43 13.76
CA ALA A 327 -9.19 17.17 12.65
C ALA A 327 -10.12 18.26 13.19
N ILE A 328 -10.04 19.46 12.63
CA ILE A 328 -10.87 20.61 12.97
C ILE A 328 -11.59 21.10 11.72
N VAL A 329 -12.92 21.06 11.75
CA VAL A 329 -13.83 21.36 10.65
C VAL A 329 -14.71 22.56 11.03
N ASP A 330 -14.08 23.73 11.15
CA ASP A 330 -14.76 24.97 11.50
C ASP A 330 -15.35 25.65 10.26
N ALA A 331 -16.67 25.71 10.19
CA ALA A 331 -17.36 26.29 9.05
C ALA A 331 -17.18 27.82 8.91
N ASN A 332 -16.70 28.53 9.94
CA ASN A 332 -16.38 29.95 9.81
C ASN A 332 -15.28 30.20 8.76
N LEU A 333 -14.36 29.24 8.60
CA LEU A 333 -13.22 29.36 7.69
C LEU A 333 -13.61 29.25 6.20
N VAL A 334 -14.81 28.72 5.90
CA VAL A 334 -15.27 28.48 4.53
C VAL A 334 -16.28 29.51 4.01
N MET A 335 -16.68 30.48 4.84
CA MET A 335 -17.71 31.45 4.46
C MET A 335 -17.28 32.31 3.26
N GLY A 336 -16.00 32.67 3.21
CA GLY A 336 -15.41 33.50 2.16
C GLY A 336 -14.97 32.76 0.88
N MET A 337 -15.17 31.44 0.77
CA MET A 337 -14.71 30.68 -0.40
C MET A 337 -15.36 31.19 -1.70
N PRO A 338 -14.62 31.31 -2.82
CA PRO A 338 -15.21 31.66 -4.11
C PRO A 338 -16.15 30.56 -4.61
N LYS A 339 -17.04 30.94 -5.53
CA LYS A 339 -18.03 30.03 -6.14
C LYS A 339 -17.38 28.81 -6.81
N SER A 340 -16.28 29.00 -7.53
CA SER A 340 -15.52 27.92 -8.19
C SER A 340 -15.02 26.88 -7.18
N LEU A 341 -14.38 27.31 -6.10
CA LEU A 341 -13.87 26.39 -5.07
C LEU A 341 -15.01 25.67 -4.33
N CYS A 342 -16.14 26.35 -4.11
CA CYS A 342 -17.35 25.71 -3.58
C CYS A 342 -17.88 24.62 -4.52
N ALA A 343 -17.95 24.90 -5.82
CA ALA A 343 -18.44 23.95 -6.82
C ALA A 343 -17.51 22.73 -6.94
N PHE A 344 -16.21 22.98 -7.12
CA PHE A 344 -15.22 21.92 -7.31
C PHE A 344 -15.11 21.05 -6.06
N GLY A 345 -14.98 21.64 -4.87
CA GLY A 345 -14.93 20.86 -3.63
C GLY A 345 -16.22 20.08 -3.37
N GLY A 346 -17.38 20.69 -3.60
CA GLY A 346 -18.66 20.02 -3.40
C GLY A 346 -18.87 18.81 -4.31
N ILE A 347 -18.54 18.93 -5.60
CA ILE A 347 -18.62 17.79 -6.54
C ILE A 347 -17.55 16.74 -6.27
N ASP A 348 -16.38 17.16 -5.82
CA ASP A 348 -15.35 16.24 -5.36
C ASP A 348 -15.85 15.35 -4.21
N ALA A 349 -16.47 15.97 -3.19
CA ALA A 349 -17.12 15.24 -2.10
C ALA A 349 -18.26 14.33 -2.55
N VAL A 350 -19.04 14.72 -3.58
CA VAL A 350 -20.04 13.83 -4.19
C VAL A 350 -19.36 12.61 -4.79
N THR A 351 -18.26 12.80 -5.52
CA THR A 351 -17.49 11.74 -6.17
C THR A 351 -16.85 10.82 -5.12
N HIS A 352 -16.25 11.38 -4.07
CA HIS A 352 -15.71 10.64 -2.92
C HIS A 352 -16.73 9.66 -2.35
N ALA A 353 -17.92 10.16 -1.98
CA ALA A 353 -18.96 9.33 -1.40
C ALA A 353 -19.54 8.33 -2.40
N MET A 354 -19.69 8.73 -3.67
CA MET A 354 -20.21 7.88 -4.74
C MET A 354 -19.30 6.67 -4.99
N GLU A 355 -17.99 6.89 -5.15
CA GLU A 355 -17.02 5.81 -5.36
C GLU A 355 -16.82 4.97 -4.10
N ALA A 356 -16.73 5.60 -2.93
CA ALA A 356 -16.62 4.87 -1.66
C ALA A 356 -17.79 3.91 -1.43
N TYR A 357 -19.02 4.31 -1.76
CA TYR A 357 -20.21 3.47 -1.60
C TYR A 357 -20.25 2.28 -2.56
N VAL A 358 -19.61 2.36 -3.73
CA VAL A 358 -19.60 1.25 -4.71
C VAL A 358 -18.27 0.49 -4.78
N SER A 359 -17.28 0.93 -4.02
CA SER A 359 -15.97 0.30 -3.90
C SER A 359 -16.07 -1.16 -3.47
N VAL A 360 -15.11 -1.99 -3.88
CA VAL A 360 -15.02 -3.37 -3.38
C VAL A 360 -14.66 -3.46 -1.90
N LEU A 361 -14.16 -2.37 -1.31
CA LEU A 361 -13.81 -2.25 0.11
C LEU A 361 -14.93 -1.60 0.95
N ALA A 362 -16.06 -1.26 0.32
CA ALA A 362 -17.25 -0.78 1.00
C ALA A 362 -17.69 -1.75 2.11
N ASN A 363 -18.19 -1.19 3.20
CA ASN A 363 -18.66 -1.91 4.36
C ASN A 363 -19.71 -1.09 5.11
N GLU A 364 -20.39 -1.73 6.06
CA GLU A 364 -21.54 -1.18 6.77
C GLU A 364 -21.18 0.08 7.59
N TYR A 365 -19.90 0.26 7.95
CA TYR A 365 -19.42 1.45 8.66
C TYR A 365 -19.19 2.64 7.73
N SER A 366 -18.68 2.42 6.51
CA SER A 366 -18.46 3.49 5.53
C SER A 366 -19.73 3.87 4.78
N ASP A 367 -20.63 2.90 4.56
CA ASP A 367 -21.80 3.05 3.69
C ASP A 367 -22.79 4.12 4.18
N GLY A 368 -23.11 4.11 5.48
CA GLY A 368 -24.00 5.10 6.06
C GLY A 368 -23.43 6.53 5.97
N GLN A 369 -22.12 6.68 6.10
CA GLN A 369 -21.45 7.97 6.00
C GLN A 369 -21.46 8.49 4.57
N ALA A 370 -21.14 7.65 3.59
CA ALA A 370 -21.21 8.02 2.18
C ALA A 370 -22.62 8.48 1.77
N LEU A 371 -23.67 7.75 2.17
CA LEU A 371 -25.05 8.12 1.89
C LEU A 371 -25.45 9.44 2.56
N GLN A 372 -25.07 9.64 3.83
CA GLN A 372 -25.35 10.87 4.55
C GLN A 372 -24.65 12.08 3.92
N ALA A 373 -23.40 11.93 3.47
CA ALA A 373 -22.69 12.97 2.74
C ALA A 373 -23.41 13.33 1.43
N LEU A 374 -23.78 12.34 0.61
CA LEU A 374 -24.51 12.55 -0.64
C LEU A 374 -25.84 13.26 -0.42
N LYS A 375 -26.60 12.87 0.61
CA LYS A 375 -27.87 13.51 0.97
C LYS A 375 -27.68 14.98 1.33
N MET A 376 -26.70 15.28 2.18
CA MET A 376 -26.38 16.65 2.57
C MET A 376 -25.91 17.49 1.38
N LEU A 377 -25.07 16.93 0.50
CA LEU A 377 -24.60 17.62 -0.71
C LEU A 377 -25.76 17.91 -1.67
N LYS A 378 -26.67 16.96 -1.88
CA LYS A 378 -27.89 17.18 -2.67
C LYS A 378 -28.74 18.35 -2.14
N GLU A 379 -28.92 18.43 -0.83
CA GLU A 379 -29.80 19.41 -0.20
C GLU A 379 -29.17 20.81 -0.11
N TYR A 380 -27.87 20.90 0.19
CA TYR A 380 -27.25 22.15 0.60
C TYR A 380 -26.20 22.70 -0.38
N LEU A 381 -25.60 21.89 -1.25
CA LEU A 381 -24.57 22.36 -2.17
C LEU A 381 -25.06 23.44 -3.15
N PRO A 382 -26.26 23.35 -3.76
CA PRO A 382 -26.78 24.40 -4.62
C PRO A 382 -26.90 25.75 -3.89
N SER A 383 -27.43 25.76 -2.66
CA SER A 383 -27.57 27.01 -1.88
C SER A 383 -26.21 27.55 -1.44
N SER A 384 -25.28 26.68 -1.01
CA SER A 384 -23.91 27.08 -0.65
C SER A 384 -23.20 27.76 -1.83
N TYR A 385 -23.42 27.29 -3.06
CA TYR A 385 -22.85 27.89 -4.26
C TYR A 385 -23.53 29.22 -4.65
N GLN A 386 -24.87 29.26 -4.62
CA GLN A 386 -25.62 30.44 -5.06
C GLN A 386 -25.55 31.59 -4.05
N ASN A 387 -25.78 31.27 -2.78
CA ASN A 387 -25.94 32.23 -1.69
C ASN A 387 -24.65 32.44 -0.87
N GLY A 388 -23.71 31.49 -0.90
CA GLY A 388 -22.41 31.63 -0.23
C GLY A 388 -22.56 31.96 1.26
N ALA A 389 -21.87 33.01 1.72
CA ALA A 389 -21.93 33.47 3.11
C ALA A 389 -23.33 33.92 3.56
N ASN A 390 -24.24 34.25 2.63
CA ASN A 390 -25.63 34.61 2.95
C ASN A 390 -26.47 33.40 3.37
N ASP A 391 -26.01 32.17 3.11
CA ASP A 391 -26.57 30.95 3.66
C ASP A 391 -25.50 30.16 4.44
N PRO A 392 -25.19 30.58 5.68
CA PRO A 392 -24.16 29.95 6.48
C PRO A 392 -24.53 28.51 6.89
N ILE A 393 -25.82 28.16 6.91
CA ILE A 393 -26.28 26.80 7.20
C ILE A 393 -25.87 25.87 6.07
N ALA A 394 -26.13 26.27 4.82
CA ALA A 394 -25.72 25.49 3.66
C ALA A 394 -24.20 25.31 3.61
N ARG A 395 -23.43 26.38 3.85
CA ARG A 395 -21.96 26.32 3.94
C ARG A 395 -21.48 25.32 4.97
N GLU A 396 -22.01 25.38 6.19
CA GLU A 396 -21.64 24.46 7.26
C GLU A 396 -22.01 23.00 6.92
N LYS A 397 -23.18 22.77 6.32
CA LYS A 397 -23.61 21.43 5.94
C LYS A 397 -22.73 20.84 4.85
N VAL A 398 -22.37 21.61 3.83
CA VAL A 398 -21.45 21.16 2.77
C VAL A 398 -20.07 20.87 3.34
N HIS A 399 -19.55 21.70 4.25
CA HIS A 399 -18.26 21.47 4.88
C HIS A 399 -18.21 20.17 5.68
N ASN A 400 -19.24 19.92 6.49
CA ASN A 400 -19.37 18.65 7.21
C ASN A 400 -19.56 17.46 6.25
N ALA A 401 -20.34 17.61 5.18
CA ALA A 401 -20.58 16.53 4.22
C ALA A 401 -19.29 16.09 3.52
N ALA A 402 -18.40 17.03 3.19
CA ALA A 402 -17.10 16.73 2.61
C ALA A 402 -16.22 15.90 3.55
N THR A 403 -16.15 16.26 4.84
CA THR A 403 -15.43 15.46 5.85
C THR A 403 -16.08 14.09 6.06
N ILE A 404 -17.41 13.99 6.07
CA ILE A 404 -18.12 12.72 6.19
C ILE A 404 -17.83 11.80 4.99
N ALA A 405 -17.75 12.36 3.78
CA ALA A 405 -17.26 11.61 2.62
C ALA A 405 -15.81 11.13 2.85
N GLY A 406 -14.97 12.00 3.41
CA GLY A 406 -13.63 11.69 3.95
C GLY A 406 -13.60 10.44 4.82
N ILE A 407 -14.48 10.35 5.82
CA ILE A 407 -14.60 9.19 6.72
C ILE A 407 -14.89 7.90 5.93
N ALA A 408 -15.75 7.98 4.91
CA ALA A 408 -16.08 6.84 4.07
C ALA A 408 -14.87 6.41 3.22
N PHE A 409 -14.32 7.31 2.39
CA PHE A 409 -13.26 6.95 1.45
C PHE A 409 -11.90 6.74 2.12
N ALA A 410 -11.67 7.27 3.32
CA ALA A 410 -10.51 6.94 4.13
C ALA A 410 -10.41 5.43 4.41
N ASN A 411 -11.54 4.69 4.37
CA ASN A 411 -11.62 3.28 4.71
C ASN A 411 -12.05 2.39 3.53
N ALA A 412 -12.96 2.88 2.69
CA ALA A 412 -13.42 2.19 1.48
C ALA A 412 -12.59 2.54 0.23
N PHE A 413 -11.63 3.46 0.36
CA PHE A 413 -10.88 4.03 -0.77
C PHE A 413 -11.83 4.64 -1.82
N LEU A 414 -11.34 4.82 -3.04
CA LEU A 414 -12.01 5.51 -4.13
C LEU A 414 -12.18 4.54 -5.31
N GLY A 415 -12.25 5.07 -6.53
CA GLY A 415 -12.30 4.28 -7.75
C GLY A 415 -11.57 4.94 -8.91
N VAL A 416 -11.93 4.53 -10.12
CA VAL A 416 -11.24 4.96 -11.34
C VAL A 416 -11.52 6.41 -11.73
N CYS A 417 -12.57 7.06 -11.19
CA CYS A 417 -12.80 8.49 -11.41
C CYS A 417 -11.60 9.29 -10.92
N HIS A 418 -11.17 9.06 -9.68
CA HIS A 418 -9.99 9.71 -9.12
C HIS A 418 -8.71 9.34 -9.86
N SER A 419 -8.54 8.06 -10.21
CA SER A 419 -7.37 7.61 -10.97
C SER A 419 -7.20 8.36 -12.28
N MET A 420 -8.27 8.56 -13.05
CA MET A 420 -8.24 9.35 -14.27
C MET A 420 -8.13 10.85 -14.00
N ALA A 421 -8.84 11.37 -12.98
CA ALA A 421 -8.82 12.78 -12.62
C ALA A 421 -7.44 13.26 -12.15
N HIS A 422 -6.68 12.43 -11.43
CA HIS A 422 -5.30 12.73 -11.05
C HIS A 422 -4.42 13.01 -12.26
N LYS A 423 -4.53 12.19 -13.31
CA LYS A 423 -3.68 12.32 -14.51
C LYS A 423 -4.17 13.45 -15.41
N LEU A 424 -5.49 13.62 -15.57
CA LEU A 424 -6.07 14.77 -16.28
C LEU A 424 -5.66 16.10 -15.63
N GLY A 425 -5.73 16.19 -14.30
CA GLY A 425 -5.37 17.39 -13.57
C GLY A 425 -3.86 17.68 -13.66
N ALA A 426 -3.02 16.65 -13.61
CA ALA A 426 -1.57 16.81 -13.75
C ALA A 426 -1.16 17.29 -15.15
N GLU A 427 -1.72 16.69 -16.21
CA GLU A 427 -1.33 16.98 -17.60
C GLU A 427 -1.91 18.31 -18.11
N PHE A 428 -3.18 18.61 -17.77
CA PHE A 428 -3.89 19.77 -18.33
C PHE A 428 -4.14 20.89 -17.31
N HIS A 429 -3.58 20.78 -16.10
CA HIS A 429 -3.77 21.74 -15.00
C HIS A 429 -5.24 22.00 -14.67
N ILE A 430 -6.10 20.99 -14.88
CA ILE A 430 -7.53 21.05 -14.52
C ILE A 430 -7.64 20.85 -12.99
N PRO A 431 -8.35 21.72 -12.27
CA PRO A 431 -8.60 21.54 -10.84
C PRO A 431 -9.23 20.17 -10.53
N HIS A 432 -8.78 19.52 -9.45
CA HIS A 432 -9.16 18.14 -9.09
C HIS A 432 -10.68 17.88 -9.14
N GLY A 433 -11.46 18.68 -8.41
CA GLY A 433 -12.91 18.54 -8.36
C GLY A 433 -13.61 18.77 -9.71
N LEU A 434 -13.03 19.62 -10.58
CA LEU A 434 -13.53 19.79 -11.95
C LEU A 434 -13.26 18.54 -12.80
N ALA A 435 -12.06 17.97 -12.72
CA ALA A 435 -11.74 16.73 -13.42
C ALA A 435 -12.67 15.57 -12.99
N ASN A 436 -12.92 15.43 -11.69
CA ASN A 436 -13.89 14.46 -11.16
C ASN A 436 -15.31 14.70 -11.71
N ALA A 437 -15.76 15.95 -11.74
CA ALA A 437 -17.08 16.31 -12.27
C ALA A 437 -17.29 15.91 -13.74
N LEU A 438 -16.24 16.03 -14.56
CA LEU A 438 -16.25 15.71 -15.99
C LEU A 438 -16.26 14.18 -16.25
N LEU A 439 -15.87 13.39 -15.27
CA LEU A 439 -15.72 11.94 -15.40
C LEU A 439 -16.85 11.15 -14.74
N ILE A 440 -17.35 11.58 -13.58
CA ILE A 440 -18.17 10.74 -12.71
C ILE A 440 -19.44 10.20 -13.38
N SER A 441 -20.13 10.99 -14.22
CA SER A 441 -21.32 10.51 -14.95
C SER A 441 -20.98 9.35 -15.90
N ASN A 442 -19.82 9.38 -16.56
CA ASN A 442 -19.38 8.28 -17.44
C ASN A 442 -18.78 7.11 -16.66
N VAL A 443 -18.10 7.36 -15.55
CA VAL A 443 -17.61 6.30 -14.65
C VAL A 443 -18.76 5.51 -14.03
N ILE A 444 -19.86 6.17 -13.64
CA ILE A 444 -21.06 5.48 -13.16
C ILE A 444 -21.60 4.55 -14.25
N ARG A 445 -21.75 5.03 -15.50
CA ARG A 445 -22.20 4.19 -16.63
C ARG A 445 -21.26 2.99 -16.87
N TYR A 446 -19.95 3.22 -16.79
CA TYR A 446 -18.92 2.20 -16.94
C TYR A 446 -18.97 1.11 -15.86
N ASN A 447 -19.13 1.52 -14.60
CA ASN A 447 -19.20 0.61 -13.45
C ASN A 447 -20.57 -0.06 -13.30
N ALA A 448 -21.65 0.57 -13.78
CA ALA A 448 -23.03 0.07 -13.69
C ALA A 448 -23.36 -1.04 -14.70
N ASN A 449 -22.41 -1.94 -14.95
CA ASN A 449 -22.55 -3.12 -15.80
C ASN A 449 -22.55 -4.39 -14.92
N ASP A 450 -23.60 -5.22 -15.01
CA ASP A 450 -23.70 -6.47 -14.24
C ASP A 450 -22.79 -7.59 -14.77
N ASN A 451 -22.28 -7.45 -16.00
CA ASN A 451 -21.37 -8.39 -16.64
C ASN A 451 -20.11 -7.67 -17.15
N PRO A 452 -19.28 -7.12 -16.25
CA PRO A 452 -18.07 -6.41 -16.64
C PRO A 452 -17.05 -7.39 -17.24
N THR A 453 -16.16 -6.88 -18.10
CA THR A 453 -15.05 -7.64 -18.68
C THR A 453 -14.13 -8.24 -17.62
N LYS A 454 -13.94 -7.52 -16.50
CA LYS A 454 -13.17 -7.94 -15.35
C LYS A 454 -13.80 -7.44 -14.05
N GLN A 455 -13.67 -8.25 -13.00
CA GLN A 455 -14.04 -7.91 -11.63
C GLN A 455 -12.78 -7.81 -10.78
N THR A 456 -12.75 -6.85 -9.86
CA THR A 456 -11.67 -6.76 -8.87
C THR A 456 -11.72 -7.94 -7.90
N ALA A 457 -10.59 -8.63 -7.75
CA ALA A 457 -10.49 -9.81 -6.92
C ALA A 457 -10.41 -9.45 -5.42
N PHE A 458 -11.56 -9.44 -4.75
CA PHE A 458 -11.64 -9.17 -3.32
C PHE A 458 -12.64 -10.11 -2.64
N SER A 459 -12.26 -10.73 -1.52
CA SER A 459 -12.97 -11.92 -1.00
C SER A 459 -14.38 -11.65 -0.48
N GLN A 460 -14.69 -10.43 -0.03
CA GLN A 460 -16.06 -10.02 0.32
C GLN A 460 -16.88 -9.60 -0.91
N TYR A 461 -16.24 -9.25 -2.03
CA TYR A 461 -16.91 -8.80 -3.25
C TYR A 461 -17.32 -10.03 -4.08
N ASP A 462 -18.49 -10.56 -3.76
CA ASP A 462 -18.99 -11.84 -4.24
C ASP A 462 -19.32 -11.86 -5.75
N ARG A 463 -19.88 -10.77 -6.28
CA ARG A 463 -20.25 -10.56 -7.69
C ARG A 463 -20.33 -9.06 -7.98
N PRO A 464 -20.48 -8.63 -9.25
CA PRO A 464 -20.69 -7.22 -9.57
C PRO A 464 -22.00 -6.72 -8.94
N GLN A 465 -21.88 -5.77 -8.01
CA GLN A 465 -23.01 -5.15 -7.30
C GLN A 465 -23.15 -3.65 -7.61
N ALA A 466 -22.19 -3.04 -8.31
CA ALA A 466 -22.12 -1.59 -8.51
C ALA A 466 -23.43 -1.01 -9.09
N ARG A 467 -24.04 -1.69 -10.07
CA ARG A 467 -25.35 -1.30 -10.63
C ARG A 467 -26.45 -1.22 -9.56
N ARG A 468 -26.56 -2.23 -8.69
CA ARG A 468 -27.52 -2.22 -7.58
C ARG A 468 -27.20 -1.11 -6.59
N ARG A 469 -25.92 -0.94 -6.24
CA ARG A 469 -25.47 0.03 -5.25
C ARG A 469 -25.67 1.48 -5.71
N TYR A 470 -25.48 1.79 -6.99
CA TYR A 470 -25.87 3.11 -7.52
C TYR A 470 -27.39 3.36 -7.46
N ALA A 471 -28.22 2.32 -7.67
CA ALA A 471 -29.66 2.45 -7.52
C ALA A 471 -30.08 2.67 -6.05
N GLU A 472 -29.38 2.05 -5.09
CA GLU A 472 -29.58 2.30 -3.65
C GLU A 472 -29.27 3.76 -3.28
N VAL A 473 -28.22 4.34 -3.86
CA VAL A 473 -27.94 5.79 -3.74
C VAL A 473 -29.10 6.62 -4.26
N ALA A 474 -29.62 6.31 -5.46
CA ALA A 474 -30.74 7.05 -6.05
C ALA A 474 -32.01 6.99 -5.17
N ASP A 475 -32.31 5.81 -4.61
CA ASP A 475 -33.42 5.63 -3.66
C ASP A 475 -33.21 6.44 -2.38
N HIS A 476 -32.01 6.40 -1.80
CA HIS A 476 -31.68 7.15 -0.58
C HIS A 476 -31.81 8.68 -0.77
N LEU A 477 -31.46 9.17 -1.95
CA LEU A 477 -31.58 10.59 -2.31
C LEU A 477 -33.01 11.02 -2.65
N GLY A 478 -33.97 10.08 -2.67
CA GLY A 478 -35.37 10.33 -3.00
C GLY A 478 -35.58 10.74 -4.46
N LEU A 479 -34.75 10.23 -5.38
CA LEU A 479 -34.84 10.53 -6.81
C LEU A 479 -35.86 9.64 -7.53
N THR A 480 -36.25 8.52 -6.91
CA THR A 480 -36.92 7.40 -7.57
C THR A 480 -38.35 7.20 -7.05
N ALA A 481 -39.15 6.46 -7.81
CA ALA A 481 -40.43 5.93 -7.38
C ALA A 481 -40.31 4.41 -7.12
N ALA A 482 -41.19 3.85 -6.29
CA ALA A 482 -41.17 2.43 -5.92
C ALA A 482 -41.27 1.48 -7.12
N SER A 483 -41.86 1.92 -8.24
CA SER A 483 -42.01 1.14 -9.47
C SER A 483 -40.81 1.20 -10.43
N ASP A 484 -39.80 2.04 -10.15
CA ASP A 484 -38.66 2.21 -11.05
C ASP A 484 -37.79 0.95 -11.10
N ARG A 485 -37.44 0.53 -12.32
CA ARG A 485 -36.41 -0.51 -12.52
C ARG A 485 -35.03 0.07 -12.21
N THR A 486 -34.09 -0.80 -11.78
CA THR A 486 -32.70 -0.41 -11.44
C THR A 486 -32.04 0.49 -12.49
N ALA A 487 -32.22 0.20 -13.79
CA ALA A 487 -31.68 1.04 -14.86
C ALA A 487 -32.23 2.48 -14.82
N ALA A 488 -33.55 2.65 -14.64
CA ALA A 488 -34.17 3.96 -14.55
C ALA A 488 -33.71 4.74 -13.31
N LYS A 489 -33.46 4.04 -12.19
CA LYS A 489 -32.90 4.65 -10.97
C LYS A 489 -31.51 5.26 -11.22
N ILE A 490 -30.66 4.55 -11.97
CA ILE A 490 -29.32 5.02 -12.34
C ILE A 490 -29.42 6.21 -13.30
N GLU A 491 -30.31 6.17 -14.30
CA GLU A 491 -30.51 7.33 -15.18
C GLU A 491 -30.98 8.57 -14.41
N LYS A 492 -31.89 8.42 -13.44
CA LYS A 492 -32.31 9.53 -12.57
C LYS A 492 -31.17 10.06 -11.70
N LEU A 493 -30.27 9.18 -11.23
CA LEU A 493 -29.07 9.60 -10.52
C LEU A 493 -28.14 10.43 -11.42
N LEU A 494 -27.95 9.99 -12.66
CA LEU A 494 -27.15 10.69 -13.66
C LEU A 494 -27.78 12.04 -14.03
N THR A 495 -29.11 12.10 -14.20
CA THR A 495 -29.85 13.35 -14.41
C THR A 495 -29.62 14.33 -13.27
N TRP A 496 -29.73 13.89 -12.01
CA TRP A 496 -29.45 14.73 -10.84
C TRP A 496 -28.00 15.26 -10.84
N LEU A 497 -27.02 14.41 -11.18
CA LEU A 497 -25.61 14.84 -11.27
C LEU A 497 -25.42 15.88 -12.37
N ASP A 498 -26.01 15.68 -13.55
CA ASP A 498 -25.89 16.61 -14.67
C ASP A 498 -26.59 17.95 -14.38
N GLU A 499 -27.76 17.94 -13.73
CA GLU A 499 -28.46 19.14 -13.25
C GLU A 499 -27.65 19.88 -12.15
N LEU A 500 -27.06 19.14 -11.22
CA LEU A 500 -26.21 19.70 -10.17
C LEU A 500 -24.97 20.36 -10.79
N LYS A 501 -24.27 19.68 -11.70
CA LYS A 501 -23.13 20.24 -12.44
C LYS A 501 -23.51 21.51 -13.20
N ALA A 502 -24.64 21.51 -13.90
CA ALA A 502 -25.14 22.70 -14.60
C ALA A 502 -25.43 23.85 -13.64
N THR A 503 -26.06 23.58 -12.49
CA THR A 503 -26.35 24.57 -11.44
C THR A 503 -25.07 25.21 -10.89
N LEU A 504 -24.00 24.42 -10.79
CA LEU A 504 -22.69 24.84 -10.29
C LEU A 504 -21.79 25.46 -11.37
N GLY A 505 -22.25 25.58 -12.62
CA GLY A 505 -21.48 26.14 -13.73
C GLY A 505 -20.31 25.26 -14.18
N ILE A 506 -20.42 23.94 -13.98
CA ILE A 506 -19.42 22.98 -14.45
C ILE A 506 -19.60 22.77 -15.97
N PRO A 507 -18.54 22.87 -16.79
CA PRO A 507 -18.56 22.55 -18.22
C PRO A 507 -19.08 21.14 -18.50
N ALA A 508 -19.71 20.91 -19.65
CA ALA A 508 -20.27 19.59 -19.97
C ALA A 508 -19.20 18.57 -20.43
N SER A 509 -18.01 19.04 -20.81
CA SER A 509 -16.94 18.21 -21.39
C SER A 509 -15.54 18.76 -21.09
N ILE A 510 -14.52 17.90 -21.22
CA ILE A 510 -13.11 18.32 -21.07
C ILE A 510 -12.72 19.33 -22.15
N ARG A 511 -13.30 19.22 -23.35
CA ARG A 511 -13.15 20.21 -24.43
C ARG A 511 -13.67 21.58 -24.02
N GLU A 512 -14.86 21.66 -23.41
CA GLU A 512 -15.43 22.92 -22.92
C GLU A 512 -14.67 23.48 -21.70
N ALA A 513 -13.94 22.62 -20.97
CA ALA A 513 -13.04 23.04 -19.89
C ALA A 513 -11.72 23.67 -20.40
N GLY A 514 -11.50 23.74 -21.72
CA GLY A 514 -10.39 24.47 -22.34
C GLY A 514 -9.26 23.61 -22.89
N VAL A 515 -9.39 22.27 -22.91
CA VAL A 515 -8.36 21.38 -23.46
C VAL A 515 -8.51 21.23 -24.97
N THR A 516 -7.44 21.46 -25.72
CA THR A 516 -7.44 21.30 -27.18
C THR A 516 -7.50 19.83 -27.59
N GLU A 517 -8.13 19.56 -28.73
CA GLU A 517 -8.31 18.18 -29.20
C GLU A 517 -6.99 17.52 -29.57
N ALA A 518 -6.07 18.30 -30.18
CA ALA A 518 -4.75 17.83 -30.56
C ALA A 518 -3.95 17.38 -29.33
N ASP A 519 -3.90 18.21 -28.28
CA ASP A 519 -3.15 17.90 -27.05
C ASP A 519 -3.78 16.70 -26.33
N PHE A 520 -5.12 16.66 -26.25
CA PHE A 520 -5.83 15.57 -25.61
C PHE A 520 -5.57 14.22 -26.30
N LEU A 521 -5.76 14.15 -27.62
CA LEU A 521 -5.56 12.92 -28.39
C LEU A 521 -4.10 12.45 -28.37
N ALA A 522 -3.14 13.37 -28.26
CA ALA A 522 -1.73 13.02 -28.14
C ALA A 522 -1.37 12.36 -26.79
N LYS A 523 -2.14 12.63 -25.72
CA LYS A 523 -1.83 12.19 -24.35
C LYS A 523 -2.76 11.11 -23.81
N VAL A 524 -3.97 10.95 -24.36
CA VAL A 524 -5.01 10.06 -23.80
C VAL A 524 -4.57 8.61 -23.59
N ASP A 525 -3.70 8.07 -24.46
CA ASP A 525 -3.14 6.72 -24.29
C ASP A 525 -2.28 6.60 -23.04
N GLN A 526 -1.39 7.57 -22.82
CA GLN A 526 -0.52 7.61 -21.64
C GLN A 526 -1.34 7.82 -20.36
N LEU A 527 -2.32 8.73 -20.39
CA LEU A 527 -3.21 8.98 -19.26
C LEU A 527 -4.00 7.72 -18.85
N ALA A 528 -4.45 6.92 -19.82
CA ALA A 528 -5.16 5.68 -19.54
C ALA A 528 -4.25 4.61 -18.90
N ILE A 529 -2.99 4.51 -19.32
CA ILE A 529 -1.98 3.65 -18.71
C ILE A 529 -1.73 4.09 -17.27
N GLU A 530 -1.43 5.37 -17.06
CA GLU A 530 -1.13 5.90 -15.73
C GLU A 530 -2.31 5.85 -14.77
N ALA A 531 -3.54 5.99 -15.27
CA ALA A 531 -4.76 5.84 -14.47
C ALA A 531 -4.98 4.37 -14.06
N PHE A 532 -4.76 3.41 -14.97
CA PHE A 532 -4.81 1.98 -14.62
C PHE A 532 -3.82 1.64 -13.48
N ASP A 533 -2.66 2.28 -13.56
CA ASP A 533 -1.55 2.14 -12.64
C ASP A 533 -1.72 2.87 -11.30
N ASP A 534 -2.74 3.72 -11.18
CA ASP A 534 -3.00 4.52 -9.99
C ASP A 534 -3.59 3.68 -8.84
N GLN A 535 -3.23 4.01 -7.60
CA GLN A 535 -3.62 3.24 -6.42
C GLN A 535 -5.14 3.21 -6.20
N CYS A 536 -5.88 4.24 -6.63
CA CYS A 536 -7.34 4.28 -6.49
C CYS A 536 -8.05 3.22 -7.37
N THR A 537 -7.45 2.80 -8.49
CA THR A 537 -8.03 1.80 -9.41
C THR A 537 -8.24 0.45 -8.74
N GLY A 538 -7.36 0.06 -7.81
CA GLY A 538 -7.41 -1.24 -7.14
C GLY A 538 -8.66 -1.47 -6.29
N ALA A 539 -9.41 -0.41 -5.93
CA ALA A 539 -10.64 -0.49 -5.16
C ALA A 539 -11.91 -0.40 -6.03
N ASN A 540 -11.79 -0.08 -7.32
CA ASN A 540 -12.93 0.05 -8.22
C ASN A 540 -13.62 -1.31 -8.43
N PRO A 541 -14.96 -1.40 -8.46
CA PRO A 541 -15.68 -2.67 -8.62
C PRO A 541 -15.37 -3.41 -9.93
N ARG A 542 -15.18 -2.66 -11.01
CA ARG A 542 -14.73 -3.17 -12.31
C ARG A 542 -13.23 -2.94 -12.42
N TYR A 543 -12.43 -3.99 -12.46
CA TYR A 543 -10.99 -3.84 -12.65
C TYR A 543 -10.74 -3.47 -14.12
N PRO A 544 -10.30 -2.25 -14.43
CA PRO A 544 -10.42 -1.73 -15.78
C PRO A 544 -9.39 -2.32 -16.73
N LEU A 545 -9.71 -2.31 -18.03
CA LEU A 545 -8.69 -2.39 -19.08
C LEU A 545 -8.26 -0.98 -19.50
N ILE A 546 -7.00 -0.81 -19.88
CA ILE A 546 -6.47 0.47 -20.39
C ILE A 546 -7.32 0.99 -21.56
N SER A 547 -7.73 0.10 -22.47
CA SER A 547 -8.59 0.44 -23.61
C SER A 547 -9.97 0.98 -23.18
N GLU A 548 -10.50 0.52 -22.06
CA GLU A 548 -11.79 0.98 -21.53
C GLU A 548 -11.67 2.35 -20.86
N LEU A 549 -10.60 2.57 -20.08
CA LEU A 549 -10.32 3.90 -19.50
C LEU A 549 -10.12 4.94 -20.59
N LYS A 550 -9.37 4.59 -21.65
CA LYS A 550 -9.21 5.45 -22.84
C LYS A 550 -10.57 5.83 -23.44
N GLN A 551 -11.49 4.87 -23.56
CA GLN A 551 -12.81 5.13 -24.11
C GLN A 551 -13.63 6.07 -23.22
N VAL A 552 -13.62 5.85 -21.90
CA VAL A 552 -14.28 6.75 -20.93
C VAL A 552 -13.71 8.17 -21.02
N LEU A 553 -12.38 8.30 -21.10
CA LEU A 553 -11.70 9.59 -21.27
C LEU A 553 -12.12 10.30 -22.57
N LEU A 554 -12.15 9.59 -23.70
CA LEU A 554 -12.60 10.13 -24.98
C LEU A 554 -14.06 10.59 -24.91
N ASP A 555 -14.94 9.77 -24.34
CA ASP A 555 -16.36 10.13 -24.25
C ASP A 555 -16.57 11.35 -23.34
N SER A 556 -15.84 11.46 -22.23
CA SER A 556 -15.83 12.67 -21.41
C SER A 556 -15.22 13.89 -22.11
N TYR A 557 -14.26 13.70 -23.03
CA TYR A 557 -13.70 14.80 -23.82
C TYR A 557 -14.72 15.42 -24.77
N TYR A 558 -15.49 14.57 -25.46
CA TYR A 558 -16.49 15.02 -26.43
C TYR A 558 -17.89 15.24 -25.84
N GLY A 559 -18.06 15.08 -24.52
CA GLY A 559 -19.37 15.22 -23.86
C GLY A 559 -20.38 14.13 -24.23
N ARG A 560 -19.90 12.92 -24.56
CA ARG A 560 -20.73 11.77 -24.92
C ARG A 560 -20.95 10.86 -23.69
N PRO A 561 -22.13 10.20 -23.59
CA PRO A 561 -22.32 9.14 -22.62
C PRO A 561 -21.49 7.91 -23.01
N PHE A 562 -20.74 7.36 -22.06
CA PHE A 562 -20.06 6.07 -22.25
C PHE A 562 -21.08 4.99 -22.60
N THR A 563 -20.81 4.24 -23.67
CA THR A 563 -21.57 3.06 -24.07
C THR A 563 -20.63 1.89 -24.25
N GLU A 564 -20.97 0.75 -23.67
CA GLU A 564 -20.17 -0.46 -23.80
C GLU A 564 -20.14 -0.89 -25.27
N ALA A 565 -18.94 -1.08 -25.84
CA ALA A 565 -18.81 -1.61 -27.18
C ALA A 565 -19.43 -3.02 -27.25
N ALA A 566 -20.18 -3.31 -28.31
CA ALA A 566 -20.70 -4.65 -28.53
C ALA A 566 -19.52 -5.66 -28.56
N PRO A 567 -19.64 -6.82 -27.89
CA PRO A 567 -18.56 -7.80 -27.88
C PRO A 567 -18.21 -8.17 -29.31
N VAL A 568 -16.94 -7.99 -29.69
CA VAL A 568 -16.42 -8.49 -30.96
C VAL A 568 -16.62 -9.99 -30.93
N THR A 569 -17.56 -10.49 -31.74
CA THR A 569 -17.78 -11.92 -31.90
C THR A 569 -16.48 -12.50 -32.47
N ALA A 570 -15.72 -13.19 -31.63
CA ALA A 570 -14.56 -13.93 -32.10
C ALA A 570 -15.05 -14.91 -33.17
N ALA A 571 -14.55 -14.77 -34.39
CA ALA A 571 -14.82 -15.71 -35.46
C ALA A 571 -14.49 -17.13 -34.95
N PRO A 572 -15.38 -18.12 -35.15
CA PRO A 572 -15.13 -19.47 -34.68
C PRO A 572 -13.80 -19.96 -35.27
N VAL A 573 -12.87 -20.30 -34.39
CA VAL A 573 -11.63 -20.96 -34.77
C VAL A 573 -12.01 -22.35 -35.29
N GLU A 574 -12.05 -22.53 -36.61
CA GLU A 574 -12.18 -23.86 -37.21
C GLU A 574 -10.94 -24.68 -36.82
N ALA A 575 -11.12 -25.56 -35.83
CA ALA A 575 -10.12 -26.54 -35.47
C ALA A 575 -9.96 -27.55 -36.62
N LYS A 576 -8.99 -27.32 -37.51
CA LYS A 576 -8.50 -28.36 -38.43
C LYS A 576 -7.79 -29.44 -37.62
N VAL A 577 -8.54 -30.49 -37.28
CA VAL A 577 -7.97 -31.74 -36.76
C VAL A 577 -7.41 -32.53 -37.96
N GLU A 578 -6.10 -32.43 -38.20
CA GLU A 578 -5.41 -33.36 -39.10
C GLU A 578 -5.28 -34.73 -38.43
N GLY A 579 -6.12 -35.66 -38.84
CA GLY A 579 -6.05 -37.06 -38.41
C GLY A 579 -4.84 -37.78 -39.02
N LYS A 580 -3.77 -37.97 -38.24
CA LYS A 580 -2.75 -38.98 -38.55
C LYS A 580 -3.31 -40.38 -38.28
N LYS A 581 -3.79 -41.04 -39.34
CA LYS A 581 -3.98 -42.50 -39.36
C LYS A 581 -2.63 -43.19 -39.16
N LYS A 582 -2.42 -43.83 -38.01
CA LYS A 582 -1.38 -44.85 -37.84
C LYS A 582 -1.83 -46.11 -38.58
N SER A 583 -1.11 -46.45 -39.65
CA SER A 583 -1.19 -47.76 -40.31
C SER A 583 -0.62 -48.85 -39.39
N LYS A 584 -1.38 -49.92 -39.17
CA LYS A 584 -0.84 -51.20 -38.74
C LYS A 584 -0.30 -51.93 -39.96
N ALA A 585 0.98 -52.28 -39.94
CA ALA A 585 1.59 -53.45 -40.54
C ALA A 585 2.83 -53.77 -39.72
#